data_AF-A0A538AG44-F1
#
_entry.id   AF-A0A538AG44-F1
#
_cell.length_a   1.000
_cell.length_b   1.000
_cell.length_c   1.000
_cell.angle_alpha   90.00
_cell.angle_beta   90.00
_cell.angle_gamma   90.00
#
_symmetry.space_group_name_H-M   'P 1'
#
loop_
_entity.id
_entity.type
_entity.pdbx_description
1 polymer ?
#
loop_
_entity_poly.entity_id
_entity_poly.type
_entity_poly.pdbx_seq_one_letter_code
_entity_poly.pdbx_strand_id
1 'polypeptide(L)'
;MARAPYHFFSFCSGGDVQAQNFLRFLPDTGELPAGVDIEFAGNCKHRPSYAVIRQQLRIFLNDVESVTRRKPIIYVNGTSYARIVQGYFSGYPLWVREVITGPPVGSFPALTFWQYAGNGRVAGVGKLIDLDAFIGTTKDFERLLRLGHP
;
A
#
# COMPACT_ATOMS: atom_id res chain seq x y z
N MET A 1 -3.70 2.49 -19.11
CA MET A 1 -2.73 2.59 -18.00
C MET A 1 -3.30 1.83 -16.83
N ALA A 2 -2.54 0.90 -16.26
CA ALA A 2 -2.95 0.18 -15.06
C ALA A 2 -3.10 1.15 -13.89
N ARG A 3 -4.16 0.99 -13.11
CA ARG A 3 -4.47 1.85 -11.97
C ARG A 3 -5.16 1.06 -10.87
N ALA A 4 -4.97 1.49 -9.64
CA ALA A 4 -5.71 1.05 -8.48
C ALA A 4 -5.84 2.19 -7.47
N PRO A 5 -6.92 2.23 -6.69
CA PRO A 5 -7.04 3.12 -5.55
C PRO A 5 -6.21 2.61 -4.37
N TYR A 6 -5.93 3.50 -3.41
CA TYR A 6 -5.40 3.14 -2.10
C TYR A 6 -6.25 3.77 -0.98
N HIS A 7 -6.19 3.18 0.21
CA HIS A 7 -6.84 3.69 1.41
C HIS A 7 -5.82 4.25 2.40
N PHE A 8 -5.95 5.51 2.82
CA PHE A 8 -5.15 6.07 3.91
C PHE A 8 -5.65 5.55 5.25
N PHE A 9 -4.87 4.69 5.91
CA PHE A 9 -5.32 3.97 7.09
C PHE A 9 -5.30 4.85 8.34
N SER A 10 -6.47 4.98 8.97
CA SER A 10 -6.63 5.64 10.26
C SER A 10 -6.27 4.69 11.41
N PHE A 11 -5.40 5.13 12.32
CA PHE A 11 -5.12 4.40 13.56
C PHE A 11 -6.23 4.58 14.61
N CYS A 12 -7.17 5.51 14.40
CA CYS A 12 -8.25 5.84 15.35
C CYS A 12 -9.54 5.05 15.09
N SER A 13 -9.63 4.30 13.99
CA SER A 13 -10.88 3.69 13.53
C SER A 13 -10.74 2.18 13.40
N GLY A 14 -11.85 1.46 13.56
CA GLY A 14 -11.92 0.02 13.34
C GLY A 14 -11.52 -0.34 11.90
N GLY A 15 -10.78 -1.44 11.75
CA GLY A 15 -10.34 -1.93 10.44
C GLY A 15 -11.49 -2.36 9.55
N ASP A 16 -12.54 -2.91 10.15
CA ASP A 16 -13.81 -3.30 9.53
C ASP A 16 -14.54 -2.10 8.92
N VAL A 17 -14.69 -1.02 9.69
CA VAL A 17 -15.34 0.21 9.24
C VAL A 17 -14.56 0.84 8.08
N GLN A 18 -13.23 0.83 8.17
CA GLN A 18 -12.36 1.32 7.11
C GLN A 18 -12.45 0.45 5.85
N ALA A 19 -12.45 -0.87 5.98
CA ALA A 19 -12.57 -1.78 4.84
C ALA A 19 -13.91 -1.61 4.14
N GLN A 20 -15.01 -1.56 4.89
CA GLN A 20 -16.34 -1.30 4.33
C GLN A 20 -16.40 0.04 3.60
N ASN A 21 -15.79 1.09 4.15
CA ASN A 21 -15.71 2.38 3.47
C ASN A 21 -14.94 2.27 2.16
N PHE A 22 -13.76 1.65 2.19
CA PHE A 22 -12.90 1.52 1.01
C PHE A 22 -13.56 0.68 -0.09
N LEU A 23 -14.11 -0.49 0.27
CA LEU A 23 -14.78 -1.41 -0.64
C LEU A 23 -15.97 -0.77 -1.37
N ARG A 24 -16.69 0.18 -0.74
CA ARG A 24 -17.79 0.92 -1.41
C ARG A 24 -17.34 1.78 -2.57
N PHE A 25 -16.08 2.21 -2.59
CA PHE A 25 -15.51 3.07 -3.63
C PHE A 25 -14.49 2.36 -4.51
N LEU A 26 -14.26 1.06 -4.27
CA LEU A 26 -13.44 0.27 -5.18
C LEU A 26 -14.17 0.15 -6.53
N PRO A 27 -13.49 0.42 -7.65
CA PRO A 27 -14.06 0.16 -8.95
C PRO A 27 -14.18 -1.36 -9.17
N ASP A 28 -15.24 -1.79 -9.85
CA ASP A 28 -15.43 -3.19 -10.24
C ASP A 28 -14.30 -3.71 -11.15
N THR A 29 -13.62 -2.78 -11.83
CA THR A 29 -12.49 -3.05 -12.71
C THR A 29 -11.23 -2.37 -12.19
N GLY A 30 -10.20 -3.16 -11.86
CA GLY A 30 -8.89 -2.66 -11.45
C GLY A 30 -7.78 -3.63 -11.86
N GLU A 31 -6.76 -3.11 -12.57
CA GLU A 31 -5.65 -3.93 -13.08
C GLU A 31 -4.60 -4.20 -11.99
N LEU A 32 -4.33 -3.21 -11.12
CA LEU A 32 -3.45 -3.36 -9.97
C LEU A 32 -4.21 -3.78 -8.70
N PRO A 33 -3.58 -4.53 -7.77
CA PRO A 33 -4.17 -4.72 -6.45
C PRO A 33 -4.35 -3.38 -5.74
N ALA A 34 -5.41 -3.25 -4.95
CA ALA A 34 -5.66 -2.05 -4.17
C ALA A 34 -4.57 -1.82 -3.12
N GLY A 35 -4.30 -0.56 -2.78
CA GLY A 35 -3.31 -0.19 -1.78
C GLY A 35 -3.91 0.10 -0.39
N VAL A 36 -3.11 -0.06 0.65
CA VAL A 36 -3.36 0.56 1.97
C VAL A 36 -2.12 1.29 2.43
N ASP A 37 -2.29 2.56 2.79
CA ASP A 37 -1.25 3.47 3.20
C ASP A 37 -1.17 3.54 4.72
N ILE A 38 -0.01 3.14 5.27
CA ILE A 38 0.29 3.14 6.69
C ILE A 38 1.32 4.21 7.00
N GLU A 39 0.85 5.40 7.36
CA GLU A 39 1.71 6.52 7.75
C GLU A 39 1.31 7.16 9.08
N PHE A 40 2.31 7.61 9.84
CA PHE A 40 2.09 8.31 11.10
C PHE A 40 1.70 9.78 10.92
N ALA A 41 2.19 10.43 9.85
CA ALA A 41 1.89 11.81 9.56
C ALA A 41 0.41 11.99 9.21
N GLY A 42 -0.25 13.02 9.75
CA GLY A 42 -1.68 13.26 9.49
C GLY A 42 -2.62 12.23 10.13
N ASN A 43 -2.12 11.34 10.98
CA ASN A 43 -2.92 10.26 11.57
C ASN A 43 -3.51 10.64 12.95
N CYS A 44 -4.08 9.62 13.60
CA CYS A 44 -4.76 9.63 14.89
C CYS A 44 -4.01 10.41 15.99
N LYS A 45 -4.71 11.35 16.64
CA LYS A 45 -4.20 12.09 17.82
C LYS A 45 -4.09 11.18 19.05
N HIS A 46 -5.05 10.27 19.20
CA HIS A 46 -4.92 9.17 20.14
C HIS A 46 -3.78 8.28 19.64
N ARG A 47 -2.86 7.82 20.49
CA ARG A 47 -1.78 6.92 20.05
C ARG A 47 -2.06 5.52 20.56
N PRO A 48 -2.89 4.71 19.88
CA PRO A 48 -3.07 3.31 20.25
C PRO A 48 -1.75 2.56 20.22
N SER A 49 -1.69 1.44 20.94
CA SER A 49 -0.54 0.56 20.88
C SER A 49 -0.38 -0.02 19.47
N TYR A 50 0.85 -0.34 19.08
CA TYR A 50 1.11 -1.00 17.79
C TYR A 50 0.40 -2.36 17.68
N ALA A 51 0.14 -3.05 18.79
CA ALA A 51 -0.65 -4.28 18.79
C ALA A 51 -2.09 -4.03 18.31
N VAL A 52 -2.73 -2.96 18.81
CA VAL A 52 -4.09 -2.57 18.38
C VAL A 52 -4.08 -2.16 16.91
N ILE A 53 -3.11 -1.34 16.48
CA ILE A 53 -2.99 -0.92 15.06
C ILE A 53 -2.84 -2.14 14.16
N ARG A 54 -1.97 -3.09 14.51
CA ARG A 54 -1.78 -4.33 13.75
C ARG A 54 -3.02 -5.20 13.70
N GLN A 55 -3.77 -5.28 14.80
CA GLN A 55 -5.04 -6.00 14.83
C GLN A 55 -6.03 -5.39 13.84
N GLN A 56 -6.21 -4.06 13.87
CA GLN A 56 -7.14 -3.37 12.97
C GLN A 56 -6.69 -3.45 11.51
N LEU A 57 -5.39 -3.31 11.25
CA LEU A 57 -4.84 -3.47 9.89
C LEU A 57 -5.09 -4.89 9.36
N ARG A 58 -4.95 -5.93 10.19
CA ARG A 58 -5.23 -7.30 9.77
C ARG A 58 -6.71 -7.52 9.43
N ILE A 59 -7.62 -6.95 10.21
CA ILE A 59 -9.06 -6.97 9.89
C ILE A 59 -9.28 -6.33 8.52
N PHE A 60 -8.76 -5.12 8.31
CA PHE A 60 -8.88 -4.41 7.04
C PHE A 60 -8.37 -5.24 5.85
N LEU A 61 -7.14 -5.77 5.96
CA LEU A 61 -6.52 -6.55 4.89
C LEU A 61 -7.31 -7.80 4.55
N ASN A 62 -7.78 -8.53 5.57
CA ASN A 62 -8.58 -9.73 5.38
C ASN A 62 -9.91 -9.44 4.68
N ASP A 63 -10.62 -8.39 5.11
CA ASP A 63 -11.90 -8.01 4.53
C ASP A 63 -11.73 -7.60 3.06
N VAL A 64 -10.73 -6.76 2.75
CA VAL A 64 -10.45 -6.32 1.38
C VAL A 64 -10.00 -7.49 0.50
N GLU A 65 -9.12 -8.37 1.00
CA GLU A 65 -8.66 -9.56 0.27
C GLU A 65 -9.80 -10.53 0.00
N SER A 66 -10.74 -10.68 0.94
CA SER A 66 -11.89 -11.60 0.78
C SER A 66 -12.79 -11.20 -0.39
N VAL A 67 -13.04 -9.91 -0.57
CA VAL A 67 -13.91 -9.36 -1.63
C VAL A 67 -13.17 -9.24 -2.95
N THR A 68 -11.95 -8.70 -2.93
CA THR A 68 -11.18 -8.44 -4.16
C THR A 68 -10.46 -9.67 -4.69
N ARG A 69 -10.34 -10.73 -3.87
CA ARG A 69 -9.56 -11.95 -4.15
C ARG A 69 -8.09 -11.70 -4.45
N ARG A 70 -7.59 -10.51 -4.09
CA ARG A 70 -6.22 -10.06 -4.31
C ARG A 70 -5.66 -9.50 -3.01
N LYS A 71 -4.38 -9.77 -2.76
CA LYS A 71 -3.68 -9.19 -1.61
C LYS A 71 -3.49 -7.69 -1.81
N PRO A 72 -3.96 -6.83 -0.89
CA PRO A 72 -3.68 -5.41 -0.97
C PRO A 72 -2.17 -5.14 -0.85
N ILE A 73 -1.70 -4.12 -1.55
CA ILE A 73 -0.31 -3.64 -1.43
C ILE A 73 -0.22 -2.72 -0.22
N ILE A 74 0.73 -2.99 0.68
CA ILE A 74 0.94 -2.17 1.88
C ILE A 74 1.97 -1.10 1.55
N TYR A 75 1.54 0.16 1.56
CA TYR A 75 2.42 1.31 1.46
C TYR A 75 2.97 1.72 2.83
N VAL A 76 4.29 1.96 2.89
CA VAL A 76 5.00 2.35 4.12
C VAL A 76 6.24 3.19 3.81
N ASN A 77 6.59 4.07 4.74
CA ASN A 77 7.96 4.53 4.92
C ASN A 77 8.73 3.61 5.89
N GLY A 78 10.05 3.80 6.04
CA GLY A 78 10.90 2.96 6.90
C GLY A 78 10.43 2.88 8.36
N THR A 79 9.87 3.96 8.92
CA THR A 79 9.39 3.98 10.31
C THR A 79 8.13 3.15 10.47
N SER A 80 7.13 3.33 9.60
CA SER A 80 5.90 2.53 9.61
C SER A 80 6.18 1.05 9.39
N TYR A 81 7.11 0.72 8.47
CA TYR A 81 7.52 -0.65 8.24
C TYR A 81 8.08 -1.29 9.51
N ALA A 82 9.09 -0.67 10.13
CA ALA A 82 9.75 -1.22 11.31
C ALA A 82 8.83 -1.35 12.54
N ARG A 83 7.86 -0.43 12.70
CA ARG A 83 6.98 -0.41 13.89
C ARG A 83 5.73 -1.27 13.73
N ILE A 84 5.13 -1.31 12.55
CA ILE A 84 3.82 -1.93 12.31
C ILE A 84 3.92 -3.19 11.46
N VAL A 85 4.73 -3.18 10.38
CA VAL A 85 4.61 -4.20 9.32
C VAL A 85 5.60 -5.35 9.48
N GLN A 86 6.86 -5.06 9.80
CA GLN A 86 7.97 -6.02 9.82
C GLN A 86 7.68 -7.19 10.77
N GLY A 87 7.71 -8.42 10.23
CA GLY A 87 7.46 -9.65 10.98
C GLY A 87 5.98 -10.02 11.18
N TYR A 88 5.03 -9.16 10.80
CA TYR A 88 3.60 -9.39 11.00
C TYR A 88 2.82 -9.58 9.69
N PHE A 89 3.26 -8.97 8.59
CA PHE A 89 2.56 -8.96 7.30
C PHE A 89 3.46 -9.39 6.13
N SER A 90 4.38 -10.33 6.36
CA SER A 90 5.34 -10.82 5.35
C SER A 90 4.71 -11.41 4.09
N GLY A 91 3.43 -11.81 4.16
CA GLY A 91 2.69 -12.35 3.03
C GLY A 91 2.08 -11.30 2.09
N TYR A 92 2.26 -10.00 2.33
CA TYR A 92 1.69 -8.91 1.52
C TYR A 92 2.77 -8.20 0.69
N PRO A 93 2.46 -7.80 -0.56
CA PRO A 93 3.37 -6.99 -1.37
C PRO A 93 3.56 -5.59 -0.74
N LEU A 94 4.78 -5.05 -0.86
CA LEU A 94 5.16 -3.76 -0.26
C LEU A 94 5.34 -2.69 -1.32
N TRP A 95 4.81 -1.50 -1.03
CA TRP A 95 5.11 -0.26 -1.72
C TRP A 95 5.89 0.65 -0.75
N VAL A 96 7.18 0.82 -0.96
CA VAL A 96 8.05 1.48 0.02
C VAL A 96 8.44 2.87 -0.44
N ARG A 97 8.26 3.86 0.44
CA ARG A 97 8.81 5.20 0.27
C ARG A 97 10.23 5.28 0.78
N GLU A 98 11.17 5.54 -0.13
CA GLU A 98 12.57 5.82 0.15
C GLU A 98 13.07 6.83 -0.88
N VAL A 99 13.35 8.06 -0.46
CA VAL A 99 13.63 9.18 -1.38
C VAL A 99 15.06 9.72 -1.23
N ILE A 100 15.87 9.10 -0.36
CA ILE A 100 17.21 9.59 0.01
C ILE A 100 18.29 8.65 -0.51
N THR A 101 18.15 7.34 -0.28
CA THR A 101 19.25 6.38 -0.42
C THR A 101 19.23 5.54 -1.71
N GLY A 102 18.20 5.71 -2.55
CA GLY A 102 18.02 4.93 -3.79
C GLY A 102 17.11 3.71 -3.60
N PRO A 103 17.09 2.76 -4.56
CA PRO A 103 16.15 1.65 -4.54
C PRO A 103 16.44 0.72 -3.34
N PRO A 104 15.48 0.48 -2.44
CA PRO A 104 15.72 -0.27 -1.21
C PRO A 104 15.64 -1.80 -1.40
N VAL A 105 16.18 -2.29 -2.53
CA VAL A 105 16.16 -3.71 -2.89
C VAL A 105 16.99 -4.52 -1.90
N GLY A 106 16.43 -5.63 -1.41
CA GLY A 106 17.06 -6.49 -0.40
C GLY A 106 16.81 -6.06 1.04
N SER A 107 16.43 -4.81 1.29
CA SER A 107 16.06 -4.34 2.64
C SER A 107 14.62 -4.71 3.01
N PHE A 108 13.77 -4.95 2.02
CA PHE A 108 12.35 -5.28 2.19
C PHE A 108 12.02 -6.56 1.40
N PRO A 109 11.84 -7.72 2.07
CA PRO A 109 11.68 -9.03 1.42
C PRO A 109 10.51 -9.19 0.43
N ALA A 110 9.56 -8.24 0.39
CA ALA A 110 8.40 -8.24 -0.52
C ALA A 110 8.24 -6.90 -1.28
N LEU A 111 9.33 -6.15 -1.47
CA LEU A 111 9.32 -4.89 -2.23
C LEU A 111 8.77 -5.12 -3.64
N THR A 112 7.66 -4.45 -3.95
CA THR A 112 6.97 -4.53 -5.25
C THR A 112 6.96 -3.18 -5.95
N PHE A 113 6.73 -2.10 -5.19
CA PHE A 113 6.81 -0.73 -5.68
C PHE A 113 7.74 0.10 -4.81
N TRP A 114 8.42 1.06 -5.42
CA TRP A 114 9.30 2.00 -4.75
C TRP A 114 8.89 3.43 -5.10
N GLN A 115 8.45 4.19 -4.11
CA GLN A 115 8.27 5.64 -4.24
C GLN A 115 9.61 6.33 -4.04
N TYR A 116 10.15 6.86 -5.13
CA TYR A 116 11.50 7.43 -5.18
C TYR A 116 11.53 8.96 -5.13
N ALA A 117 10.39 9.62 -5.36
CA ALA A 117 10.26 11.07 -5.24
C ALA A 117 8.86 11.45 -4.77
N GLY A 118 8.78 12.53 -3.98
CA GLY A 118 7.50 13.19 -3.63
C GLY A 118 7.33 14.57 -4.28
N ASN A 119 8.24 14.92 -5.18
CA ASN A 119 8.37 16.25 -5.80
C ASN A 119 8.69 16.14 -7.30
N GLY A 120 8.25 15.06 -7.93
CA GLY A 120 8.48 14.78 -9.34
C GLY A 120 7.67 15.67 -10.28
N ARG A 121 8.08 15.66 -11.55
CA ARG A 121 7.39 16.36 -12.64
C ARG A 121 7.13 15.40 -13.79
N VAL A 122 5.89 15.37 -14.28
CA VAL A 122 5.48 14.60 -15.45
C VAL A 122 4.74 15.53 -16.40
N ALA A 123 5.07 15.45 -17.70
CA ALA A 123 4.40 16.25 -18.72
C ALA A 123 2.87 16.04 -18.66
N GLY A 124 2.11 17.13 -18.68
CA GLY A 124 0.65 17.10 -18.52
C GLY A 124 0.14 17.20 -17.07
N VAL A 125 1.03 17.15 -16.07
CA VAL A 125 0.65 17.36 -14.65
C VAL A 125 1.25 18.68 -14.15
N GLY A 126 0.40 19.67 -13.89
CA GLY A 126 0.82 21.03 -13.52
C GLY A 126 1.37 21.19 -12.09
N LYS A 127 1.27 20.15 -11.26
CA LYS A 127 1.75 20.13 -9.86
C LYS A 127 2.88 19.12 -9.69
N LEU A 128 3.65 19.29 -8.62
CA LEU A 128 4.59 18.26 -8.19
C LEU A 128 3.82 17.02 -7.72
N ILE A 129 4.31 15.83 -8.08
CA ILE A 129 3.66 14.56 -7.77
C ILE A 129 4.66 13.54 -7.26
N ASP A 130 4.13 12.54 -6.56
CA ASP A 130 4.89 11.34 -6.23
C ASP A 130 5.25 10.57 -7.49
N LEU A 131 6.45 9.99 -7.52
CA LEU A 131 6.90 9.11 -8.59
C LEU A 131 7.32 7.76 -8.02
N ASP A 132 6.87 6.73 -8.72
CA ASP A 132 7.00 5.35 -8.31
C ASP A 132 7.61 4.50 -9.41
N ALA A 133 8.38 3.50 -9.00
CA ALA A 133 8.92 2.47 -9.88
C ALA A 133 8.42 1.09 -9.43
N PHE A 134 7.97 0.28 -10.38
CA PHE A 134 7.76 -1.14 -10.15
C PHE A 134 9.11 -1.86 -10.08
N ILE A 135 9.29 -2.73 -9.09
CA ILE A 135 10.51 -3.53 -8.93
C ILE A 135 10.32 -4.87 -9.64
N GLY A 136 10.80 -4.93 -10.88
CA GLY A 136 10.76 -6.14 -11.71
C GLY A 136 10.84 -5.82 -13.19
N THR A 137 10.66 -6.85 -14.02
CA THR A 137 10.59 -6.68 -15.48
C THR A 137 9.17 -6.32 -15.94
N THR A 138 9.02 -5.86 -17.18
CA THR A 138 7.70 -5.68 -17.80
C THR A 138 6.85 -6.95 -17.74
N LYS A 139 7.45 -8.14 -17.91
CA LYS A 139 6.74 -9.42 -17.81
C LYS A 139 6.23 -9.69 -16.39
N ASP A 140 6.99 -9.30 -15.37
CA ASP A 140 6.56 -9.42 -13.97
C ASP A 140 5.42 -8.45 -13.67
N PHE A 141 5.48 -7.24 -14.23
CA PHE A 141 4.40 -6.26 -14.13
C PHE A 141 3.12 -6.78 -14.79
N GLU A 142 3.20 -7.31 -16.03
CA GLU A 142 2.06 -7.93 -16.70
C GLU A 142 1.48 -9.11 -15.91
N ARG A 143 2.33 -9.93 -15.28
CA ARG A 143 1.88 -11.01 -14.39
C ARG A 143 1.11 -10.44 -13.19
N LEU A 144 1.61 -9.39 -12.56
CA LEU A 144 0.91 -8.71 -11.46
C LEU A 144 -0.50 -8.28 -11.86
N LEU A 145 -0.67 -7.74 -13.08
CA LEU A 145 -1.98 -7.32 -13.58
C LEU A 145 -2.97 -8.48 -13.77
N ARG A 146 -2.47 -9.67 -14.10
CA ARG A 146 -3.29 -10.87 -14.38
C ARG A 146 -3.66 -11.68 -13.14
N LEU A 147 -3.03 -11.45 -11.98
CA LEU A 147 -3.25 -12.20 -10.73
C LEU A 147 -4.62 -11.93 -10.06
N GLY A 148 -5.70 -11.89 -10.82
CA GLY A 148 -7.04 -11.60 -10.33
C GLY A 148 -8.17 -11.87 -11.32
N HIS A 149 -7.95 -12.67 -12.36
CA HIS A 149 -9.03 -13.15 -13.24
C HIS A 149 -9.03 -14.68 -13.16
N PRO A 150 -10.10 -15.34 -12.67
CA PRO A 150 -10.36 -16.72 -13.05
C PRO A 150 -10.54 -16.84 -14.57
#